data_AF-A0A7V4MHY7-F1
#
_entry.id   AF-A0A7V4MHY7-F1
#
_cell.length_a   1.000
_cell.length_b   1.000
_cell.length_c   1.000
_cell.angle_alpha   90.00
_cell.angle_beta   90.00
_cell.angle_gamma   90.00
#
_symmetry.space_group_name_H-M   'P 1'
#
loop_
_entity.id
_entity.type
_entity.pdbx_description
1 polymer ?
#
loop_
_entity_poly.entity_id
_entity_poly.type
_entity_poly.pdbx_seq_one_letter_code
_entity_poly.pdbx_strand_id
1 'polypeptide(L)'
;MSTSQSTESVAEKLAAVFQRSGYVRRQSARRLAADGYMGYKKGDEIRFVAASRSELASVQRLLRRAGFEPGRPFAKGRKFALPVYGRKAVQQLLSLLHDNRAA
;
A
#
# COMPACT_ATOMS: atom_id res chain seq x y z
N MET A 1 21.55 23.84 20.77
CA MET A 1 20.32 23.49 20.04
C MET A 1 20.51 22.10 19.45
N SER A 2 19.92 21.07 20.06
CA SER A 2 20.07 19.69 19.62
C SER A 2 18.80 19.27 18.89
N THR A 3 18.81 19.31 17.55
CA THR A 3 17.76 18.72 16.72
C THR A 3 17.96 17.21 16.70
N SER A 4 17.33 16.51 17.64
CA SER A 4 17.15 15.06 17.59
C SER A 4 16.22 14.71 16.42
N GLN A 5 16.79 14.47 15.24
CA GLN A 5 16.07 13.84 14.13
C GLN A 5 15.84 12.37 14.50
N SER A 6 14.63 12.04 14.95
CA SER A 6 14.17 10.67 15.17
C SER A 6 14.21 9.91 13.85
N THR A 7 14.97 8.82 13.78
CA THR A 7 15.00 7.93 12.62
C THR A 7 13.67 7.19 12.51
N GLU A 8 12.73 7.73 11.73
CA GLU A 8 11.46 7.07 11.46
C GLU A 8 11.67 5.66 10.88
N SER A 9 10.93 4.70 11.42
CA SER A 9 10.93 3.31 10.99
C SER A 9 10.38 3.16 9.56
N VAL A 10 10.67 2.05 8.90
CA VAL A 10 10.09 1.76 7.57
C VAL A 10 8.56 1.74 7.63
N ALA A 11 8.01 1.24 8.74
CA ALA A 11 6.58 1.07 8.91
C ALA A 11 5.87 2.41 9.16
N GLU A 12 6.46 3.31 9.95
CA GLU A 12 5.97 4.69 10.15
C GLU A 12 5.90 5.45 8.83
N LYS A 13 6.95 5.36 8.01
CA LYS A 13 6.99 6.00 6.68
C LYS A 13 5.92 5.47 5.75
N LEU A 14 5.71 4.15 5.73
CA LEU A 14 4.64 3.54 4.95
C LEU A 14 3.26 3.97 5.48
N ALA A 15 3.08 4.02 6.79
CA ALA A 15 1.84 4.47 7.43
C ALA A 15 1.51 5.92 7.06
N ALA A 16 2.47 6.83 7.12
CA ALA A 16 2.29 8.23 6.74
C ALA A 16 1.84 8.38 5.27
N VAL A 17 2.47 7.65 4.35
CA VAL A 17 2.07 7.67 2.92
C VAL A 17 0.66 7.09 2.74
N PHE A 18 0.37 5.97 3.40
CA PHE A 18 -0.93 5.31 3.30
C PHE A 18 -2.06 6.18 3.87
N GLN A 19 -1.88 6.79 5.04
CA GLN A 19 -2.89 7.63 5.67
C GLN A 19 -3.23 8.85 4.81
N ARG A 20 -2.25 9.44 4.13
CA ARG A 20 -2.47 10.63 3.30
C ARG A 20 -3.35 10.35 2.08
N SER A 21 -3.21 9.18 1.44
CA SER A 21 -3.87 8.95 0.14
C SER A 21 -3.99 7.49 -0.31
N GLY A 22 -3.58 6.54 0.53
CA GLY A 22 -3.70 5.12 0.25
C GLY A 22 -5.13 4.62 0.42
N TYR A 23 -5.42 3.48 -0.20
CA TYR A 23 -6.73 2.84 -0.09
C TYR A 23 -6.64 1.33 -0.37
N VAL A 24 -7.61 0.59 0.16
CA VAL A 24 -7.72 -0.85 -0.05
C VAL A 24 -8.90 -1.13 -0.98
N ARG A 25 -8.70 -2.04 -1.93
CA ARG A 25 -9.76 -2.69 -2.69
C ARG A 25 -9.92 -4.11 -2.15
N ARG A 26 -11.08 -4.40 -1.59
CA ARG A 26 -11.45 -5.76 -1.19
C ARG A 26 -12.11 -6.50 -2.34
N GLN A 27 -11.85 -7.80 -2.46
CA GLN A 27 -12.59 -8.67 -3.36
C GLN A 27 -14.06 -8.71 -2.92
N SER A 28 -14.97 -8.43 -3.84
CA SER A 28 -16.40 -8.46 -3.57
C SER A 28 -16.90 -9.91 -3.57
N ALA A 29 -17.35 -10.38 -2.40
CA ALA A 29 -17.94 -11.72 -2.26
C ALA A 29 -19.20 -11.89 -3.13
N ARG A 30 -20.05 -10.85 -3.19
CA ARG A 30 -21.25 -10.83 -4.03
C ARG A 30 -20.91 -11.04 -5.51
N ARG A 31 -19.92 -10.31 -6.03
CA ARG A 31 -19.46 -10.46 -7.42
C ARG A 31 -18.84 -11.83 -7.67
N LEU A 32 -18.02 -12.32 -6.74
CA LEU A 32 -17.40 -13.63 -6.85
C LEU A 32 -18.44 -14.76 -6.89
N ALA A 33 -19.51 -14.65 -6.10
CA ALA A 33 -20.61 -15.62 -6.11
C ALA A 33 -21.44 -15.57 -7.41
N ALA A 34 -21.68 -14.38 -7.95
CA ALA A 34 -22.49 -14.20 -9.17
C ALA A 34 -21.73 -14.60 -10.45
N ASP A 35 -20.45 -14.23 -10.58
CA ASP A 35 -19.71 -14.37 -11.84
C ASP A 35 -18.69 -15.51 -11.82
N GLY A 36 -18.47 -16.13 -10.67
CA GLY A 36 -17.39 -17.07 -10.44
C GLY A 36 -16.00 -16.43 -10.55
N TYR A 37 -14.96 -17.23 -10.25
CA TYR A 37 -13.57 -16.76 -10.30
C TYR A 37 -13.12 -16.36 -11.72
N MET A 38 -13.61 -17.06 -12.75
CA MET A 38 -13.25 -16.78 -14.14
C MET A 38 -13.88 -15.49 -14.66
N GLY A 39 -15.11 -15.16 -14.22
CA GLY A 39 -15.81 -13.92 -14.58
C GLY A 39 -15.38 -12.70 -13.74
N TYR A 40 -14.96 -12.91 -12.49
CA TYR A 40 -14.54 -11.83 -11.58
C TYR A 40 -13.08 -11.97 -11.12
N LYS A 41 -12.15 -11.50 -11.96
CA LYS A 41 -10.69 -11.61 -11.75
C LYS A 41 -10.09 -10.62 -10.74
N LYS A 42 -10.93 -9.85 -10.03
CA LYS A 42 -10.48 -8.78 -9.14
C LYS A 42 -10.25 -9.31 -7.71
N GLY A 43 -8.99 -9.45 -7.30
CA GLY A 43 -8.59 -9.89 -5.94
C GLY A 43 -8.39 -8.74 -4.93
N ASP A 44 -7.95 -9.04 -3.71
CA ASP A 44 -7.57 -8.02 -2.73
C ASP A 44 -6.33 -7.24 -3.16
N GLU A 45 -6.32 -5.94 -2.89
CA GLU A 45 -5.26 -5.03 -3.29
C GLU A 45 -5.18 -3.84 -2.32
N ILE A 46 -3.98 -3.44 -1.94
CA ILE A 46 -3.71 -2.19 -1.24
C ILE A 46 -2.91 -1.28 -2.17
N ARG A 47 -3.27 0.01 -2.21
CA ARG A 47 -2.60 0.99 -3.07
C ARG A 47 -2.02 2.11 -2.24
N PHE A 48 -0.75 2.39 -2.48
CA PHE A 48 -0.09 3.61 -2.08
C PHE A 48 -0.22 4.63 -3.21
N VAL A 49 -0.43 5.90 -2.87
CA VAL A 49 -0.52 6.96 -3.86
C VAL A 49 0.58 7.99 -3.61
N ALA A 50 1.48 8.11 -4.57
CA ALA A 50 2.58 9.07 -4.57
C ALA A 50 2.24 10.30 -5.42
N ALA A 51 2.62 11.49 -4.98
CA ALA A 51 2.45 12.75 -5.68
C ALA A 51 3.49 12.98 -6.78
N SER A 52 4.63 12.28 -6.72
CA SER A 52 5.73 12.44 -7.67
C SER A 52 6.41 11.10 -7.98
N ARG A 53 7.26 11.08 -9.00
CA ARG A 53 8.10 9.91 -9.33
C ARG A 53 9.15 9.62 -8.24
N SER A 54 9.69 10.66 -7.59
CA SER A 54 10.65 10.49 -6.50
C SER A 54 9.99 9.85 -5.28
N GLU A 55 8.80 10.31 -4.92
CA GLU A 55 8.03 9.70 -3.84
C GLU A 55 7.65 8.26 -4.18
N LEU A 56 7.23 7.99 -5.41
CA LEU A 56 6.94 6.63 -5.87
C LEU A 56 8.14 5.69 -5.66
N ALA A 57 9.33 6.11 -6.08
CA ALA A 57 10.56 5.33 -5.91
C ALA A 57 10.89 5.10 -4.42
N SER A 58 10.66 6.10 -3.56
CA SER A 58 10.81 5.96 -2.11
C SER A 58 9.84 4.93 -1.53
N VAL A 59 8.56 4.97 -1.92
CA VAL A 59 7.55 3.99 -1.47
C VAL A 59 7.89 2.58 -1.95
N GLN A 60 8.33 2.41 -3.20
CA GLN A 60 8.79 1.11 -3.71
C GLN A 60 9.93 0.52 -2.87
N ARG A 61 10.90 1.36 -2.49
CA ARG A 61 12.04 0.96 -1.66
C ARG A 61 11.58 0.57 -0.25
N LEU A 62 10.68 1.35 0.35
CA LEU A 62 10.13 1.05 1.67
C LEU A 62 9.36 -0.26 1.69
N LEU A 63 8.53 -0.53 0.68
CA LEU A 63 7.79 -1.79 0.56
C LEU A 63 8.73 -3.00 0.45
N ARG A 64 9.76 -2.91 -0.41
CA ARG A 64 10.78 -3.96 -0.54
C ARG A 64 11.56 -4.18 0.76
N ARG A 65 11.93 -3.11 1.47
CA ARG A 65 12.58 -3.19 2.78
C ARG A 65 11.69 -3.83 3.85
N ALA A 66 10.38 -3.66 3.74
CA ALA A 66 9.39 -4.32 4.60
C ALA A 66 9.03 -5.75 4.13
N GLY A 67 9.70 -6.28 3.10
CA GLY A 67 9.50 -7.65 2.61
C GLY A 67 8.28 -7.82 1.68
N PHE A 68 7.75 -6.73 1.13
CA PHE A 68 6.63 -6.77 0.19
C PHE A 68 7.09 -6.57 -1.25
N GLU A 69 6.43 -7.27 -2.17
CA GLU A 69 6.62 -7.11 -3.61
C GLU A 69 5.50 -6.23 -4.21
N PRO A 70 5.76 -4.94 -4.47
CA PRO A 70 4.79 -4.11 -5.15
C PRO A 70 4.64 -4.49 -6.61
N GLY A 71 3.41 -4.41 -7.11
CA GLY A 71 3.10 -4.54 -8.52
C GLY A 71 3.55 -3.33 -9.35
N ARG A 72 3.21 -3.35 -10.64
CA ARG A 72 3.55 -2.28 -11.57
C ARG A 72 2.82 -0.98 -11.19
N PRO A 73 3.55 0.14 -10.98
CA PRO A 73 2.90 1.43 -10.75
C PRO A 73 2.21 1.95 -12.01
N PHE A 74 1.20 2.78 -11.82
CA PHE A 74 0.46 3.42 -12.91
C PHE A 74 0.09 4.87 -12.56
N ALA A 75 -0.09 5.70 -13.60
CA ALA A 75 -0.52 7.08 -13.43
C ALA A 75 -2.01 7.14 -13.04
N LYS A 76 -2.34 7.98 -12.07
CA LYS A 76 -3.71 8.29 -11.63
C LYS A 76 -3.85 9.81 -11.59
N GLY A 77 -4.23 10.39 -12.73
CA GLY A 77 -4.17 11.85 -12.93
C GLY A 77 -2.74 12.35 -12.80
N ARG A 78 -2.51 13.36 -11.94
CA ARG A 78 -1.17 13.90 -11.64
C ARG A 78 -0.37 13.09 -10.60
N LYS A 79 -0.94 11.98 -10.09
CA LYS A 79 -0.34 11.13 -9.05
C LYS A 79 0.03 9.76 -9.62
N PHE A 80 0.71 8.95 -8.82
CA PHE A 80 1.12 7.59 -9.16
C PHE A 80 0.56 6.62 -8.12
N ALA A 81 -0.16 5.59 -8.57
CA ALA A 81 -0.61 4.52 -7.69
C ALA A 81 0.38 3.35 -7.78
N LEU A 82 0.77 2.81 -6.62
CA LEU A 82 1.60 1.63 -6.48
C LEU A 82 0.80 0.54 -5.76
N PRO A 83 0.38 -0.51 -6.47
CA PRO A 83 -0.42 -1.57 -5.89
C PRO A 83 0.45 -2.64 -5.23
N VAL A 84 -0.07 -3.26 -4.17
CA VAL A 84 0.39 -4.56 -3.63
C VAL A 84 -0.81 -5.49 -3.66
N TYR A 85 -0.65 -6.64 -4.33
CA TYR A 85 -1.74 -7.56 -4.62
C TYR A 85 -1.74 -8.76 -3.66
N GLY A 86 -2.92 -9.36 -3.52
CA GLY A 86 -3.09 -10.64 -2.84
C GLY A 86 -3.54 -10.46 -1.39
N ARG A 87 -4.50 -11.31 -0.98
CA ARG A 87 -5.16 -11.24 0.33
C ARG A 87 -4.16 -11.26 1.49
N LYS A 88 -3.21 -12.19 1.46
CA LYS A 88 -2.18 -12.36 2.50
C LYS A 88 -1.31 -11.11 2.64
N ALA A 89 -0.76 -10.61 1.53
CA ALA A 89 0.08 -9.41 1.53
C ALA A 89 -0.71 -8.19 2.04
N VAL A 90 -1.96 -8.01 1.58
CA VAL A 90 -2.83 -6.92 2.04
C VAL A 90 -3.10 -7.00 3.54
N GLN A 91 -3.36 -8.19 4.08
CA GLN A 91 -3.57 -8.37 5.52
C GLN A 91 -2.31 -8.02 6.33
N GLN A 92 -1.16 -8.55 5.93
CA GLN A 92 0.13 -8.27 6.59
C GLN A 92 0.48 -6.78 6.55
N LEU A 93 0.24 -6.11 5.41
CA LEU A 93 0.46 -4.67 5.27
C LEU A 93 -0.48 -3.88 6.17
N LEU A 94 -1.76 -4.23 6.26
CA LEU A 94 -2.69 -3.54 7.14
C LEU A 94 -2.34 -3.68 8.62
N SER A 95 -1.92 -4.87 9.05
CA SER A 95 -1.38 -5.08 10.40
C SER A 95 -0.18 -4.17 10.65
N LEU A 96 0.81 -4.19 9.76
CA LEU A 96 1.99 -3.32 9.85
C LEU A 96 1.61 -1.83 9.95
N LEU A 97 0.64 -1.37 9.17
CA LEU A 97 0.20 0.03 9.15
C LEU A 97 -0.62 0.42 10.40
N HIS A 98 -1.30 -0.53 11.04
CA HIS A 98 -2.09 -0.31 12.26
C HIS A 98 -1.24 -0.35 13.53
N ASP A 99 -0.28 -1.26 13.61
CA ASP A 99 0.61 -1.39 14.78
C ASP A 99 1.45 -0.12 15.00
N ASN A 100 1.67 0.67 13.94
CA ASN A 100 2.37 1.95 13.98
C ASN A 100 1.45 3.17 14.21
N ARG A 101 0.18 2.96 14.58
CA ARG A 101 -0.73 4.04 15.03
C ARG A 101 -0.75 4.22 16.56
N ALA A 102 -0.09 3.34 17.30
CA ALA A 102 -0.12 3.30 18.76
C ALA A 102 1.13 3.89 19.45
N ALA A 103 1.98 4.61 18.71
CA ALA A 103 3.17 5.28 19.23
C ALA A 103 3.01 6.81 19.16
#